data_AF-A0A6P7H2U8-F1
#
_entry.id   AF-A0A6P7H2U8-F1
#
_cell.length_a   1.000
_cell.length_b   1.000
_cell.length_c   1.000
_cell.angle_alpha   90.00
_cell.angle_beta   90.00
_cell.angle_gamma   90.00
#
_symmetry.space_group_name_H-M   'P 1'
#
loop_
_entity.id
_entity.type
_entity.pdbx_description
1 polymer ?
#
loop_
_entity_poly.entity_id
_entity_poly.type
_entity_poly.pdbx_seq_one_letter_code
_entity_poly.pdbx_strand_id
1 'polypeptide(L)'
;EDDKRRKEEKRQLEDEKRRLQEKRRLEDERRENDERREKEKRRLEDERRKNDERREKEKRRLEDERRKMIKDEKKRNDDWKKEDEKTMKDAQKTMKDLKKKKEEDVRKERRRREIRNDELKRRREGRNYDEGRQICDERRRYERSNAEERRRYEERRYYEDIHVHEEIGERSYSASNNAEMRSANNGATGTRRQESFALSFRDEKAAKLFVQSEKGIRSWPDLKRCLIEEFGVHVNSAQIHKMLMTRRKKSDETVQEYMIKMREIANRAYLEQEVVIEYIIDGIQDESSNKLVLYMLMKRRKKSDETVQEYMIKIRQIANKAYLEQEVVIQYIIDGIQDGSTNKLVLYGAKDFADFKEKIKLYERIHCKETTGQAQGFRANKEGSKKNEDIAKKEKKREE
;
A
#
# COMPACT_ATOMS: atom_id res chain seq x y z
N GLU A 1 51.25 -64.86 -96.79
CA GLU A 1 50.27 -64.63 -95.68
C GLU A 1 50.92 -64.28 -94.36
N ASP A 2 52.11 -64.82 -94.05
CA ASP A 2 52.82 -64.59 -92.78
C ASP A 2 53.14 -63.12 -92.46
N ASP A 3 53.46 -62.31 -93.46
CA ASP A 3 53.82 -60.91 -93.28
C ASP A 3 52.62 -60.02 -92.88
N LYS A 4 51.39 -60.43 -93.25
CA LYS A 4 50.15 -59.79 -92.79
C LYS A 4 49.84 -60.18 -91.35
N ARG A 5 50.01 -61.46 -90.98
CA ARG A 5 49.80 -61.93 -89.60
C ARG A 5 50.75 -61.27 -88.61
N ARG A 6 52.04 -61.13 -88.95
CA ARG A 6 53.02 -60.41 -88.11
C ARG A 6 52.68 -58.92 -87.92
N LYS A 7 52.13 -58.26 -88.94
CA LYS A 7 51.66 -56.87 -88.82
C LYS A 7 50.41 -56.76 -87.94
N GLU A 8 49.50 -57.72 -88.03
CA GLU A 8 48.30 -57.81 -87.18
C GLU A 8 48.68 -58.01 -85.71
N GLU A 9 49.55 -58.98 -85.40
CA GLU A 9 50.07 -59.23 -84.04
C GLU A 9 50.80 -58.01 -83.46
N LYS A 10 51.60 -57.31 -84.29
CA LYS A 10 52.32 -56.11 -83.85
C LYS A 10 51.36 -54.97 -83.51
N ARG A 11 50.26 -54.82 -84.26
CA ARG A 11 49.17 -53.88 -83.95
C ARG A 11 48.43 -54.26 -82.67
N GLN A 12 48.11 -55.54 -82.49
CA GLN A 12 47.46 -56.03 -81.28
C GLN A 12 48.32 -55.81 -80.04
N LEU A 13 49.64 -56.06 -80.13
CA LEU A 13 50.60 -55.78 -79.06
C LEU A 13 50.76 -54.28 -78.77
N GLU A 14 50.71 -53.42 -79.79
CA GLU A 14 50.70 -51.96 -79.59
C GLU A 14 49.41 -51.48 -78.92
N ASP A 15 48.25 -52.00 -79.33
CA ASP A 15 46.97 -51.68 -78.71
C ASP A 15 46.89 -52.18 -77.27
N GLU A 16 47.41 -53.38 -76.99
CA GLU A 16 47.51 -53.91 -75.64
C GLU A 16 48.44 -53.06 -74.76
N LYS A 17 49.59 -52.62 -75.30
CA LYS A 17 50.48 -51.66 -74.61
C LYS A 17 49.79 -50.34 -74.34
N ARG A 18 49.00 -49.80 -75.29
CA ARG A 18 48.21 -48.57 -75.09
C ARG A 18 47.17 -48.76 -73.99
N ARG A 19 46.42 -49.87 -74.00
CA ARG A 19 45.43 -50.20 -72.95
C ARG A 19 46.07 -50.35 -71.58
N LEU A 20 47.24 -51.00 -71.49
CA LEU A 20 48.01 -51.12 -70.25
C LEU A 20 48.54 -49.77 -69.76
N GLN A 21 48.97 -48.89 -70.68
CA GLN A 21 49.43 -47.56 -70.34
C GLN A 21 48.28 -46.66 -69.86
N GLU A 22 47.12 -46.75 -70.51
CA GLU A 22 45.89 -46.05 -70.12
C GLU A 22 45.38 -46.54 -68.76
N LYS A 23 45.39 -47.85 -68.51
CA LYS A 23 45.02 -48.43 -67.21
C LYS A 23 45.92 -47.92 -66.08
N ARG A 24 47.24 -47.82 -66.31
CA ARG A 24 48.18 -47.25 -65.33
C ARG A 24 47.89 -45.77 -65.06
N ARG A 25 47.66 -44.98 -66.11
CA ARG A 25 47.29 -43.55 -65.97
C ARG A 25 46.02 -43.37 -65.14
N LEU A 26 44.98 -44.16 -65.42
CA LEU A 26 43.72 -44.12 -64.66
C LEU A 26 43.90 -44.57 -63.20
N GLU A 27 44.81 -45.52 -62.94
CA GLU A 27 45.13 -45.95 -61.59
C GLU A 27 45.90 -44.87 -60.81
N ASP A 28 46.86 -44.20 -61.45
CA ASP A 28 47.59 -43.08 -60.86
C ASP A 28 46.65 -41.89 -60.58
N GLU A 29 45.74 -41.57 -61.50
CA GLU A 29 44.74 -40.51 -61.32
C GLU A 29 43.75 -40.84 -60.18
N ARG A 30 43.39 -42.12 -60.00
CA ARG A 30 42.60 -42.57 -58.84
C ARG A 30 43.36 -42.38 -57.54
N ARG A 31 44.63 -42.79 -57.48
CA ARG A 31 45.48 -42.62 -56.30
C ARG A 31 45.62 -41.14 -55.92
N GLU A 32 45.84 -40.28 -56.92
CA GLU A 32 45.95 -38.84 -56.69
C GLU A 32 44.65 -38.23 -56.19
N ASN A 33 43.50 -38.66 -56.74
CA ASN A 33 42.19 -38.23 -56.25
C ASN A 33 41.88 -38.72 -54.83
N ASP A 34 42.26 -39.95 -54.48
CA ASP A 34 42.09 -40.49 -53.13
C ASP A 34 43.00 -39.75 -52.12
N GLU A 35 44.24 -39.42 -52.51
CA GLU A 35 45.12 -38.57 -51.70
C GLU A 35 44.55 -37.16 -51.50
N ARG A 36 43.95 -36.55 -52.52
CA ARG A 36 43.30 -35.25 -52.42
C ARG A 36 42.12 -35.30 -51.45
N ARG A 37 41.27 -36.33 -51.53
CA ARG A 37 40.14 -36.55 -50.62
C ARG A 37 40.59 -36.72 -49.17
N GLU A 38 41.64 -37.51 -48.92
CA GLU A 38 42.17 -37.68 -47.57
C GLU A 38 42.82 -36.40 -47.02
N LYS A 39 43.52 -35.62 -47.86
CA LYS A 39 44.03 -34.29 -47.45
C LYS A 39 42.89 -33.33 -47.10
N GLU A 40 41.81 -33.32 -47.88
CA GLU A 40 40.63 -32.50 -47.61
C GLU A 40 39.92 -32.93 -46.32
N LYS A 41 39.75 -34.23 -46.09
CA LYS A 41 39.18 -34.79 -44.86
C LYS A 41 39.98 -34.37 -43.62
N ARG A 42 41.31 -34.46 -43.67
CA ARG A 42 42.19 -34.00 -42.58
C ARG A 42 42.04 -32.51 -42.30
N ARG A 43 41.97 -31.68 -43.34
CA ARG A 43 41.75 -30.23 -43.21
C ARG A 43 40.41 -29.93 -42.52
N LEU A 44 39.34 -30.59 -42.95
CA LEU A 44 38.01 -30.43 -42.35
C LEU A 44 37.99 -30.89 -40.89
N GLU A 45 38.71 -31.96 -40.55
CA GLU A 45 38.80 -32.44 -39.17
C GLU A 45 39.58 -31.46 -38.28
N ASP A 46 40.70 -30.91 -38.75
CA ASP A 46 41.45 -29.88 -38.04
C ASP A 46 40.64 -28.59 -37.84
N GLU A 47 39.83 -28.21 -38.83
CA GLU A 47 38.93 -27.06 -38.72
C GLU A 47 37.82 -27.30 -37.69
N ARG A 48 37.25 -28.51 -37.65
CA ARG A 48 36.29 -28.92 -36.61
C ARG A 48 36.92 -28.84 -35.23
N ARG A 49 38.12 -29.40 -35.03
CA ARG A 49 38.83 -29.33 -33.74
C ARG A 49 39.07 -27.90 -33.28
N LYS A 50 39.51 -27.01 -34.19
CA LYS A 50 39.69 -25.58 -33.88
C LYS A 50 38.38 -24.89 -33.50
N ASN A 51 37.28 -25.22 -34.17
CA ASN A 51 35.96 -24.67 -33.86
C ASN A 51 35.44 -25.18 -32.51
N ASP A 52 35.65 -26.46 -32.19
CA ASP A 52 35.27 -27.03 -30.89
C ASP A 52 36.10 -26.43 -29.75
N GLU A 53 37.40 -26.22 -29.95
CA GLU A 53 38.25 -25.49 -28.98
C GLU A 53 37.79 -24.05 -28.76
N ARG A 54 37.36 -23.34 -29.82
CA ARG A 54 36.80 -21.98 -29.71
C ARG A 54 35.52 -21.98 -28.90
N ARG A 55 34.61 -22.93 -29.18
CA ARG A 55 33.34 -23.08 -28.45
C ARG A 55 33.57 -23.37 -26.97
N GLU A 56 34.51 -24.25 -26.64
CA GLU A 56 34.84 -24.56 -25.24
C GLU A 56 35.49 -23.37 -24.52
N LYS A 57 36.38 -22.62 -25.20
CA LYS A 57 36.94 -21.37 -24.64
C LYS A 57 35.85 -20.34 -24.36
N GLU A 58 34.91 -20.17 -25.28
CA GLU A 58 33.77 -19.26 -25.12
C GLU A 58 32.86 -19.71 -23.96
N LYS A 59 32.55 -21.01 -23.87
CA LYS A 59 31.78 -21.58 -22.78
C LYS A 59 32.42 -21.34 -21.42
N ARG A 60 33.74 -21.52 -21.30
CA ARG A 60 34.50 -21.21 -20.07
C ARG A 60 34.42 -19.74 -19.69
N ARG A 61 34.56 -18.82 -20.66
CA ARG A 61 34.41 -17.37 -20.43
C ARG A 61 33.02 -17.03 -19.90
N LEU A 62 31.98 -17.56 -20.52
CA LEU A 62 30.59 -17.36 -20.11
C LEU A 62 30.33 -17.93 -18.71
N GLU A 63 30.94 -19.07 -18.36
CA GLU A 63 30.81 -19.65 -17.02
C GLU A 63 31.52 -18.79 -15.96
N ASP A 64 32.71 -18.27 -16.25
CA ASP A 64 33.43 -17.34 -15.37
C ASP A 64 32.66 -16.02 -15.18
N GLU A 65 32.06 -15.49 -16.24
CA GLU A 65 31.17 -14.32 -16.16
C GLU A 65 29.94 -14.61 -15.31
N ARG A 66 29.28 -15.77 -15.49
CA ARG A 66 28.17 -16.20 -14.63
C ARG A 66 28.59 -16.31 -13.17
N ARG A 67 29.77 -16.89 -12.88
CA ARG A 67 30.30 -17.00 -11.52
C ARG A 67 30.56 -15.63 -10.89
N LYS A 68 31.06 -14.66 -11.66
CA LYS A 68 31.24 -13.26 -11.20
C LYS A 68 29.89 -12.61 -10.89
N MET A 69 28.92 -12.71 -11.80
CA MET A 69 27.57 -12.16 -11.61
C MET A 69 26.91 -12.71 -10.34
N ILE A 70 27.01 -14.02 -10.09
CA ILE A 70 26.47 -14.65 -8.87
C ILE A 70 27.18 -14.13 -7.60
N LYS A 71 28.50 -13.92 -7.64
CA LYS A 71 29.25 -13.36 -6.50
C LYS A 71 28.83 -11.93 -6.21
N ASP A 72 28.70 -11.10 -7.24
CA ASP A 72 28.29 -9.70 -7.10
C ASP A 72 26.84 -9.58 -6.62
N GLU A 73 25.96 -10.46 -7.08
CA GLU A 73 24.59 -10.56 -6.60
C GLU A 73 24.51 -10.99 -5.13
N LYS A 74 25.28 -12.01 -4.72
CA LYS A 74 25.39 -12.39 -3.29
C LYS A 74 25.88 -11.24 -2.43
N LYS A 75 26.92 -10.53 -2.86
CA LYS A 75 27.46 -9.39 -2.14
C LYS A 75 26.41 -8.27 -1.99
N ARG A 76 25.70 -7.93 -3.06
CA ARG A 76 24.60 -6.96 -3.00
C ARG A 76 23.50 -7.38 -2.04
N ASN A 77 23.12 -8.65 -2.03
CA ASN A 77 22.12 -9.17 -1.09
C ASN A 77 22.59 -9.12 0.36
N ASP A 78 23.87 -9.41 0.62
CA ASP A 78 24.44 -9.33 1.97
C ASP A 78 24.53 -7.88 2.46
N ASP A 79 24.88 -6.94 1.58
CA ASP A 79 24.90 -5.50 1.90
C ASP A 79 23.49 -4.98 2.17
N TRP A 80 22.50 -5.37 1.35
CA TRP A 80 21.09 -5.02 1.56
C TRP A 80 20.55 -5.56 2.90
N LYS A 81 20.86 -6.81 3.26
CA LYS A 81 20.49 -7.38 4.56
C LYS A 81 21.06 -6.61 5.74
N LYS A 82 22.30 -6.14 5.65
CA LYS A 82 22.93 -5.34 6.72
C LYS A 82 22.26 -3.97 6.86
N GLU A 83 21.88 -3.36 5.73
CA GLU A 83 21.17 -2.08 5.72
C GLU A 83 19.76 -2.21 6.31
N ASP A 84 19.02 -3.27 5.95
CA ASP A 84 17.74 -3.62 6.55
C ASP A 84 17.85 -3.88 8.07
N GLU A 85 18.89 -4.60 8.50
CA GLU A 85 19.10 -4.83 9.94
C GLU A 85 19.37 -3.52 10.69
N LYS A 86 20.15 -2.62 10.09
CA LYS A 86 20.46 -1.30 10.66
C LYS A 86 19.20 -0.43 10.74
N THR A 87 18.43 -0.34 9.67
CA THR A 87 17.19 0.44 9.64
C THR A 87 16.16 -0.09 10.63
N MET A 88 16.05 -1.42 10.78
CA MET A 88 15.19 -2.04 11.80
C MET A 88 15.64 -1.71 13.22
N LYS A 89 16.95 -1.71 13.50
CA LYS A 89 17.49 -1.30 14.81
C LYS A 89 17.20 0.18 15.10
N ASP A 90 17.36 1.06 14.12
CA ASP A 90 17.06 2.49 14.25
C ASP A 90 15.55 2.73 14.45
N ALA A 91 14.69 1.99 13.74
CA ALA A 91 13.24 2.01 13.93
C ALA A 91 12.83 1.53 15.34
N GLN A 92 13.46 0.46 15.85
CA GLN A 92 13.21 -0.01 17.20
C GLN A 92 13.63 1.03 18.27
N LYS A 93 14.76 1.70 18.05
CA LYS A 93 15.25 2.76 18.94
C LYS A 93 14.29 3.95 18.96
N THR A 94 13.89 4.46 17.79
CA THR A 94 12.93 5.57 17.68
C THR A 94 11.58 5.22 18.31
N MET A 95 11.07 4.01 18.11
CA MET A 95 9.85 3.53 18.78
C MET A 95 9.98 3.50 20.30
N LYS A 96 11.15 3.10 20.83
CA LYS A 96 11.43 3.10 22.27
C LYS A 96 11.46 4.53 22.83
N ASP A 97 12.08 5.46 22.11
CA ASP A 97 12.16 6.87 22.51
C ASP A 97 10.78 7.55 22.46
N LEU A 98 9.97 7.26 21.45
CA LEU A 98 8.58 7.73 21.35
C LEU A 98 7.70 7.19 22.49
N LYS A 99 7.86 5.92 22.86
CA LYS A 99 7.16 5.34 24.02
C LYS A 99 7.54 6.06 25.31
N LYS A 100 8.84 6.27 25.57
CA LYS A 100 9.32 7.03 26.73
C LYS A 100 8.76 8.46 26.75
N LYS A 101 8.75 9.15 25.60
CA LYS A 101 8.21 10.51 25.49
C LYS A 101 6.71 10.55 25.82
N LYS A 102 5.92 9.60 25.27
CA LYS A 102 4.50 9.48 25.60
C LYS A 102 4.26 9.22 27.09
N GLU A 103 5.04 8.34 27.70
CA GLU A 103 4.96 8.08 29.16
C GLU A 103 5.29 9.34 29.97
N GLU A 104 6.29 10.11 29.55
CA GLU A 104 6.67 11.36 30.20
C GLU A 104 5.57 12.43 30.06
N ASP A 105 4.97 12.56 28.88
CA ASP A 105 3.87 13.49 28.62
C ASP A 105 2.63 13.13 29.45
N VAL A 106 2.30 11.84 29.56
CA VAL A 106 1.23 11.36 30.45
C VAL A 106 1.54 11.69 31.91
N ARG A 107 2.80 11.51 32.35
CA ARG A 107 3.23 11.85 33.71
C ARG A 107 3.12 13.34 33.99
N LYS A 108 3.51 14.19 33.03
CA LYS A 108 3.39 15.66 33.11
C LYS A 108 1.92 16.08 33.18
N GLU A 109 1.06 15.50 32.36
CA GLU A 109 -0.37 15.81 32.39
C GLU A 109 -1.04 15.38 33.71
N ARG A 110 -0.62 14.25 34.29
CA ARG A 110 -1.08 13.83 35.62
C ARG A 110 -0.74 14.88 36.68
N ARG A 111 0.51 15.37 36.71
CA ARG A 111 0.93 16.44 37.63
C ARG A 111 0.12 17.73 37.43
N ARG A 112 -0.15 18.12 36.17
CA ARG A 112 -1.00 19.28 35.86
C ARG A 112 -2.43 19.11 36.38
N ARG A 113 -3.00 17.91 36.26
CA ARG A 113 -4.33 17.60 36.83
C ARG A 113 -4.34 17.68 38.34
N GLU A 114 -3.32 17.16 39.01
CA GLU A 114 -3.17 17.24 40.47
C GLU A 114 -3.14 18.71 40.93
N ILE A 115 -2.31 19.54 40.30
CA ILE A 115 -2.24 20.99 40.61
C ILE A 115 -3.61 21.67 40.42
N ARG A 116 -4.30 21.43 39.30
CA ARG A 116 -5.65 21.99 39.04
C ARG A 116 -6.66 21.55 40.11
N ASN A 117 -6.60 20.29 40.53
CA ASN A 117 -7.50 19.76 41.55
C ASN A 117 -7.22 20.38 42.93
N ASP A 118 -5.95 20.53 43.30
CA ASP A 118 -5.56 21.20 44.54
C ASP A 118 -5.99 22.67 44.56
N GLU A 119 -5.85 23.38 43.44
CA GLU A 119 -6.32 24.76 43.30
C GLU A 119 -7.85 24.85 43.44
N LEU A 120 -8.60 23.95 42.80
CA LEU A 120 -10.06 23.87 42.95
C LEU A 120 -10.47 23.57 44.41
N LYS A 121 -9.72 22.72 45.10
CA LYS A 121 -9.96 22.42 46.52
C LYS A 121 -9.77 23.68 47.38
N ARG A 122 -8.66 24.41 47.20
CA ARG A 122 -8.43 25.69 47.91
C ARG A 122 -9.52 26.73 47.63
N ARG A 123 -10.00 26.83 46.38
CA ARG A 123 -11.10 27.76 46.03
C ARG A 123 -12.43 27.37 46.69
N ARG A 124 -12.71 26.08 46.86
CA ARG A 124 -13.90 25.60 47.58
C ARG A 124 -13.79 25.91 49.08
N GLU A 125 -12.63 25.64 49.68
CA GLU A 125 -12.37 25.92 51.10
C GLU A 125 -12.43 27.42 51.40
N GLY A 126 -11.85 28.27 50.54
CA GLY A 126 -11.92 29.73 50.67
C GLY A 126 -13.35 30.28 50.61
N ARG A 127 -14.16 29.84 49.63
CA ARG A 127 -15.57 30.24 49.53
C ARG A 127 -16.38 29.83 50.76
N ASN A 128 -16.14 28.63 51.30
CA ASN A 128 -16.83 28.15 52.49
C ASN A 128 -16.45 28.99 53.74
N TYR A 129 -15.21 29.47 53.79
CA TYR A 129 -14.74 30.38 54.86
C TYR A 129 -15.38 31.78 54.75
N ASP A 130 -15.49 32.32 53.54
CA ASP A 130 -16.11 33.63 53.28
C ASP A 130 -17.63 33.61 53.48
N GLU A 131 -18.32 32.55 53.03
CA GLU A 131 -19.76 32.33 53.28
C GLU A 131 -20.04 32.19 54.79
N GLY A 132 -19.23 31.43 55.51
CA GLY A 132 -19.33 31.34 56.97
C GLY A 132 -19.17 32.70 57.67
N ARG A 133 -18.25 33.55 57.18
CA ARG A 133 -18.04 34.91 57.70
C ARG A 133 -19.23 35.83 57.42
N GLN A 134 -19.79 35.79 56.22
CA GLN A 134 -20.99 36.56 55.86
C GLN A 134 -22.19 36.17 56.73
N ILE A 135 -22.41 34.87 56.95
CA ILE A 135 -23.47 34.38 57.84
C ILE A 135 -23.26 34.88 59.27
N CYS A 136 -22.02 34.89 59.78
CA CYS A 136 -21.71 35.42 61.11
C CYS A 136 -21.94 36.93 61.22
N ASP A 137 -21.53 37.70 60.20
CA ASP A 137 -21.72 39.14 60.17
C ASP A 137 -23.20 39.53 60.01
N GLU A 138 -23.97 38.78 59.23
CA GLU A 138 -25.40 38.96 59.04
C GLU A 138 -26.19 38.62 60.31
N ARG A 139 -25.83 37.53 61.00
CA ARG A 139 -26.35 37.21 62.34
C ARG A 139 -26.08 38.34 63.33
N ARG A 140 -24.86 38.90 63.32
CA ARG A 140 -24.48 40.01 64.20
C ARG A 140 -25.20 41.32 63.87
N ARG A 141 -25.60 41.54 62.61
CA ARG A 141 -26.48 42.66 62.21
C ARG A 141 -27.91 42.44 62.69
N TYR A 142 -28.43 41.23 62.51
CA TYR A 142 -29.77 40.87 62.96
C TYR A 142 -29.91 41.01 64.47
N GLU A 143 -28.91 40.55 65.24
CA GLU A 143 -28.88 40.72 66.71
C GLU A 143 -28.84 42.19 67.13
N ARG A 144 -28.11 43.06 66.41
CA ARG A 144 -28.11 44.51 66.67
C ARG A 144 -29.44 45.16 66.37
N SER A 145 -30.04 44.83 65.22
CA SER A 145 -31.36 45.34 64.83
C SER A 145 -32.44 44.90 65.83
N ASN A 146 -32.40 43.64 66.28
CA ASN A 146 -33.35 43.11 67.24
C ASN A 146 -33.11 43.67 68.65
N ALA A 147 -31.87 44.00 69.02
CA ALA A 147 -31.58 44.71 70.27
C ALA A 147 -32.09 46.18 70.22
N GLU A 148 -31.97 46.85 69.08
CA GLU A 148 -32.56 48.18 68.85
C GLU A 148 -34.10 48.12 68.85
N GLU A 149 -34.68 47.08 68.27
CA GLU A 149 -36.13 46.84 68.25
C GLU A 149 -36.67 46.49 69.64
N ARG A 150 -35.92 45.72 70.45
CA ARG A 150 -36.21 45.50 71.87
C ARG A 150 -36.14 46.80 72.67
N ARG A 151 -35.15 47.66 72.42
CA ARG A 151 -35.12 49.00 73.04
C ARG A 151 -36.32 49.84 72.63
N ARG A 152 -36.73 49.80 71.36
CA ARG A 152 -37.95 50.48 70.88
C ARG A 152 -39.22 49.87 71.48
N TYR A 153 -39.25 48.57 71.76
CA TYR A 153 -40.36 47.90 72.45
C TYR A 153 -40.39 48.25 73.94
N GLU A 154 -39.24 48.30 74.62
CA GLU A 154 -39.10 48.70 76.02
C GLU A 154 -39.39 50.21 76.22
N GLU A 155 -39.03 51.05 75.25
CA GLU A 155 -39.34 52.48 75.23
C GLU A 155 -40.83 52.74 74.96
N ARG A 156 -41.48 51.89 74.14
CA ARG A 156 -42.94 51.91 73.93
C ARG A 156 -43.70 51.39 75.16
N ARG A 157 -43.10 50.48 75.93
CA ARG A 157 -43.64 49.94 77.19
C ARG A 157 -43.67 50.96 78.35
N TYR A 158 -43.14 52.18 78.16
CA TYR A 158 -43.24 53.25 79.16
C TYR A 158 -44.43 54.22 78.92
N TYR A 159 -45.24 54.02 77.87
CA TYR A 159 -46.41 54.88 77.59
C TYR A 159 -47.71 54.15 77.21
N GLU A 160 -47.77 52.82 77.25
CA GLU A 160 -48.99 52.06 76.93
C GLU A 160 -49.33 51.00 78.00
N ASP A 161 -49.27 51.39 79.29
CA ASP A 161 -49.88 50.64 80.41
C ASP A 161 -51.21 51.31 80.87
N ILE A 162 -52.01 51.81 79.92
CA ILE A 162 -53.39 52.26 80.16
C ILE A 162 -54.32 51.70 79.05
N HIS A 163 -55.24 50.80 79.44
CA HIS A 163 -56.38 50.20 78.67
C HIS A 163 -56.00 49.05 77.72
N VAL A 164 -56.05 47.75 78.09
CA VAL A 164 -57.14 46.84 78.56
C VAL A 164 -58.20 46.48 77.51
N HIS A 165 -58.44 45.15 77.42
CA HIS A 165 -59.55 44.36 76.83
C HIS A 165 -59.34 43.87 75.38
N GLU A 166 -59.17 42.54 75.18
CA GLU A 166 -60.23 41.51 74.92
C GLU A 166 -60.94 41.78 73.58
N GLU A 167 -61.21 40.86 72.67
CA GLU A 167 -61.39 39.41 72.68
C GLU A 167 -61.61 38.99 71.19
N ILE A 168 -61.39 37.70 70.85
CA ILE A 168 -62.13 36.90 69.82
C ILE A 168 -62.05 37.40 68.34
N GLY A 169 -61.82 36.58 67.30
CA GLY A 169 -61.82 35.14 67.16
C GLY A 169 -61.88 34.74 65.68
N GLU A 170 -61.87 33.43 65.52
CA GLU A 170 -62.34 32.62 64.38
C GLU A 170 -61.55 32.52 63.07
N ARG A 171 -61.42 31.22 62.70
CA ARG A 171 -61.67 30.60 61.39
C ARG A 171 -60.39 30.21 60.64
N SER A 172 -60.16 29.00 60.13
CA SER A 172 -60.75 27.65 60.19
C SER A 172 -60.09 26.85 59.05
N TYR A 173 -59.89 25.54 59.24
CA TYR A 173 -59.83 24.45 58.23
C TYR A 173 -59.03 24.63 56.91
N SER A 174 -58.02 23.77 56.70
CA SER A 174 -58.24 22.48 56.01
C SER A 174 -56.96 21.66 55.94
N ALA A 175 -57.09 20.36 56.17
CA ALA A 175 -56.05 19.36 56.05
C ALA A 175 -55.96 18.83 54.61
N SER A 176 -54.76 18.39 54.26
CA SER A 176 -54.46 17.27 53.36
C SER A 176 -54.96 17.35 51.91
N ASN A 177 -54.02 17.43 50.97
CA ASN A 177 -53.93 16.42 49.92
C ASN A 177 -52.55 16.40 49.26
N ASN A 178 -52.00 15.19 49.23
CA ASN A 178 -50.89 14.76 48.38
C ASN A 178 -51.19 15.06 46.91
N ALA A 179 -50.23 15.64 46.21
CA ALA A 179 -50.05 15.48 44.77
C ALA A 179 -48.58 15.73 44.42
N GLU A 180 -47.82 14.65 44.40
CA GLU A 180 -46.54 14.56 43.70
C GLU A 180 -46.70 15.03 42.26
N MET A 181 -46.00 16.10 41.89
CA MET A 181 -45.77 16.48 40.50
C MET A 181 -44.47 17.26 40.44
N ARG A 182 -43.36 16.52 40.34
CA ARG A 182 -42.14 16.84 39.55
C ARG A 182 -41.06 15.80 39.81
N SER A 183 -41.31 14.58 39.33
CA SER A 183 -40.24 13.68 38.91
C SER A 183 -40.38 13.47 37.40
N ALA A 184 -39.62 14.27 36.66
CA ALA A 184 -39.32 14.00 35.27
C ALA A 184 -38.16 12.98 35.24
N ASN A 185 -38.48 11.69 35.17
CA ASN A 185 -37.76 10.71 34.34
C ASN A 185 -38.20 9.27 34.61
N ASN A 186 -38.36 8.53 33.50
CA ASN A 186 -38.28 7.07 33.38
C ASN A 186 -39.45 6.25 33.93
N GLY A 187 -40.57 6.25 33.21
CA GLY A 187 -41.64 5.26 33.42
C GLY A 187 -42.60 5.04 32.25
N ALA A 188 -42.35 5.63 31.08
CA ALA A 188 -43.28 5.57 29.96
C ALA A 188 -42.76 4.66 28.83
N THR A 189 -43.41 3.50 28.70
CA THR A 189 -43.51 2.62 27.51
C THR A 189 -42.37 1.62 27.24
N GLY A 190 -42.36 0.51 27.99
CA GLY A 190 -41.74 -0.74 27.52
C GLY A 190 -42.46 -1.34 26.30
N THR A 191 -43.78 -1.14 26.21
CA THR A 191 -44.66 -1.65 25.13
C THR A 191 -44.38 -1.03 23.77
N ARG A 192 -44.14 0.29 23.68
CA ARG A 192 -43.90 0.96 22.40
C ARG A 192 -42.61 0.52 21.72
N ARG A 193 -41.56 0.25 22.50
CA ARG A 193 -40.28 -0.28 21.98
C ARG A 193 -40.40 -1.73 21.52
N GLN A 194 -41.21 -2.55 22.20
CA GLN A 194 -41.47 -3.95 21.84
C GLN A 194 -42.21 -4.07 20.51
N GLU A 195 -43.27 -3.27 20.33
CA GLU A 195 -44.04 -3.23 19.08
C GLU A 195 -43.20 -2.69 17.93
N SER A 196 -42.41 -1.63 18.15
CA SER A 196 -41.52 -1.05 17.13
C SER A 196 -40.46 -2.03 16.63
N PHE A 197 -39.98 -2.95 17.47
CA PHE A 197 -39.02 -3.97 17.07
C PHE A 197 -39.69 -5.14 16.33
N ALA A 198 -40.87 -5.59 16.77
CA ALA A 198 -41.64 -6.60 16.06
C ALA A 198 -42.03 -6.13 14.64
N LEU A 199 -42.28 -4.83 14.47
CA LEU A 199 -42.53 -4.16 13.19
C LEU A 199 -41.32 -4.16 12.23
N SER A 200 -40.11 -4.47 12.71
CA SER A 200 -38.90 -4.54 11.87
C SER A 200 -38.72 -5.87 11.13
N PHE A 201 -39.52 -6.89 11.45
CA PHE A 201 -39.48 -8.19 10.78
C PHE A 201 -40.36 -8.21 9.53
N ARG A 202 -39.97 -9.05 8.56
CA ARG A 202 -40.57 -9.10 7.21
C ARG A 202 -42.07 -9.44 7.23
N ASP A 203 -42.50 -10.23 8.20
CA ASP A 203 -43.90 -10.65 8.41
C ASP A 203 -44.49 -10.03 9.69
N GLU A 204 -44.86 -8.75 9.62
CA GLU A 204 -45.41 -7.97 10.74
C GLU A 204 -46.59 -8.65 11.45
N LYS A 205 -47.51 -9.25 10.68
CA LYS A 205 -48.72 -9.88 11.22
C LYS A 205 -48.38 -11.14 12.02
N ALA A 206 -47.43 -11.94 11.54
CA ALA A 206 -47.00 -13.15 12.22
C ALA A 206 -46.20 -12.83 13.49
N ALA A 207 -45.31 -11.84 13.43
CA ALA A 207 -44.55 -11.37 14.59
C ALA A 207 -45.45 -10.80 15.70
N LYS A 208 -46.50 -10.05 15.34
CA LYS A 208 -47.50 -9.56 16.31
C LYS A 208 -48.28 -10.71 16.97
N LEU A 209 -48.73 -11.69 16.18
CA LEU A 209 -49.44 -12.86 16.71
C LEU A 209 -48.55 -13.69 17.63
N PHE A 210 -47.27 -13.84 17.31
CA PHE A 210 -46.28 -14.54 18.15
C PHE A 210 -46.12 -13.87 19.52
N VAL A 211 -45.97 -12.55 19.56
CA VAL A 211 -45.90 -11.80 20.84
C VAL A 211 -47.19 -11.95 21.66
N GLN A 212 -48.34 -12.07 20.99
CA GLN A 212 -49.63 -12.26 21.65
C GLN A 212 -49.86 -13.70 22.14
N SER A 213 -49.26 -14.71 21.51
CA SER A 213 -49.39 -16.12 21.90
C SER A 213 -48.43 -16.53 23.02
N GLU A 214 -47.28 -15.90 23.11
CA GLU A 214 -46.24 -16.25 24.09
C GLU A 214 -46.65 -15.90 25.54
N LYS A 215 -46.61 -16.89 26.43
CA LYS A 215 -46.90 -16.72 27.86
C LYS A 215 -45.66 -17.08 28.68
N GLY A 216 -45.15 -16.12 29.47
CA GLY A 216 -44.05 -16.36 30.42
C GLY A 216 -42.74 -15.63 30.13
N ILE A 217 -42.66 -14.82 29.07
CA ILE A 217 -41.49 -13.99 28.78
C ILE A 217 -41.49 -12.77 29.71
N ARG A 218 -40.56 -12.76 30.67
CA ARG A 218 -40.48 -11.75 31.75
C ARG A 218 -39.46 -10.65 31.49
N SER A 219 -38.65 -10.77 30.43
CA SER A 219 -37.60 -9.81 30.11
C SER A 219 -37.56 -9.49 28.61
N TRP A 220 -37.22 -8.23 28.29
CA TRP A 220 -37.03 -7.80 26.90
C TRP A 220 -35.92 -8.57 26.15
N PRO A 221 -34.75 -8.85 26.76
CA PRO A 221 -33.73 -9.68 26.12
C PRO A 221 -34.23 -11.07 25.69
N ASP A 222 -35.09 -11.70 26.50
CA ASP A 222 -35.65 -13.01 26.19
C ASP A 222 -36.67 -12.91 25.04
N LEU A 223 -37.54 -11.90 25.03
CA LEU A 223 -38.46 -11.66 23.91
C LEU A 223 -37.70 -11.41 22.60
N LYS A 224 -36.64 -10.61 22.68
CA LYS A 224 -35.77 -10.30 21.54
C LYS A 224 -35.09 -11.56 21.02
N ARG A 225 -34.62 -12.45 21.90
CA ARG A 225 -34.01 -13.75 21.51
C ARG A 225 -35.03 -14.63 20.80
N CYS A 226 -36.21 -14.84 21.36
CA CYS A 226 -37.26 -15.66 20.76
C CYS A 226 -37.72 -15.13 19.39
N LEU A 227 -37.86 -13.80 19.24
CA LEU A 227 -38.19 -13.19 17.95
C LEU A 227 -37.07 -13.39 16.90
N ILE A 228 -35.80 -13.32 17.31
CA ILE A 228 -34.66 -13.59 16.41
C ILE A 228 -34.56 -15.08 16.06
N GLU A 229 -34.90 -15.98 16.98
CA GLU A 229 -34.87 -17.41 16.71
C GLU A 229 -35.96 -17.82 15.69
N GLU A 230 -37.19 -17.32 15.88
CA GLU A 230 -38.35 -17.67 15.05
C GLU A 230 -38.39 -16.92 13.71
N PHE A 231 -38.10 -15.61 13.73
CA PHE A 231 -38.20 -14.74 12.54
C PHE A 231 -36.85 -14.25 12.02
N GLY A 232 -35.75 -14.58 12.68
CA GLY A 232 -34.43 -14.25 12.20
C GLY A 232 -34.11 -15.02 10.93
N VAL A 233 -33.57 -14.31 9.94
CA VAL A 233 -33.08 -14.95 8.73
C VAL A 233 -31.80 -15.71 9.07
N HIS A 234 -31.91 -17.01 9.36
CA HIS A 234 -30.76 -17.90 9.48
C HIS A 234 -30.22 -18.19 8.09
N VAL A 235 -29.35 -17.31 7.58
CA VAL A 235 -28.66 -17.60 6.33
C VAL A 235 -27.57 -18.62 6.61
N ASN A 236 -27.67 -19.79 6.00
CA ASN A 236 -26.63 -20.80 6.08
C ASN A 236 -25.35 -20.26 5.40
N SER A 237 -24.18 -20.48 6.00
CA SER A 237 -22.88 -20.12 5.42
C SER A 237 -22.77 -20.58 3.95
N ALA A 238 -23.20 -21.81 3.63
CA ALA A 238 -23.18 -22.33 2.27
C ALA A 238 -24.02 -21.50 1.27
N GLN A 239 -25.15 -20.93 1.72
CA GLN A 239 -25.97 -20.05 0.90
C GLN A 239 -25.28 -18.71 0.63
N ILE A 240 -24.58 -18.15 1.63
CA ILE A 240 -23.79 -16.92 1.45
C ILE A 240 -22.65 -17.14 0.47
N HIS A 241 -21.89 -18.25 0.59
CA HIS A 241 -20.85 -18.60 -0.37
C HIS A 241 -21.41 -18.74 -1.79
N LYS A 242 -22.60 -19.36 -1.95
CA LYS A 242 -23.28 -19.44 -3.25
C LYS A 242 -23.70 -18.06 -3.77
N MET A 243 -24.19 -17.17 -2.91
CA MET A 243 -24.55 -15.80 -3.28
C MET A 243 -23.32 -14.99 -3.73
N LEU A 244 -22.20 -15.09 -3.01
CA LEU A 244 -20.93 -14.43 -3.37
C LEU A 244 -20.37 -14.97 -4.68
N MET A 245 -20.39 -16.29 -4.88
CA MET A 245 -19.86 -16.93 -6.10
C MET A 245 -20.71 -16.62 -7.34
N THR A 246 -22.02 -16.52 -7.18
CA THR A 246 -22.95 -16.24 -8.29
C THR A 246 -22.91 -14.75 -8.67
N ARG A 247 -22.59 -13.90 -7.71
CA ARG A 247 -22.54 -12.47 -7.91
C ARG A 247 -21.30 -12.09 -8.74
N ARG A 248 -21.54 -11.62 -9.97
CA ARG A 248 -20.50 -11.08 -10.88
C ARG A 248 -20.73 -9.61 -11.13
N LYS A 249 -19.66 -8.82 -11.32
CA LYS A 249 -19.76 -7.39 -11.62
C LYS A 249 -20.51 -7.20 -12.94
N LYS A 250 -21.52 -6.33 -12.93
CA LYS A 250 -22.24 -5.94 -14.14
C LYS A 250 -21.57 -4.75 -14.83
N SER A 251 -21.88 -4.51 -16.10
CA SER A 251 -21.34 -3.38 -16.88
C SER A 251 -21.94 -2.03 -16.47
N ASP A 252 -23.16 -2.01 -15.94
CA ASP A 252 -23.94 -0.83 -15.56
C ASP A 252 -23.64 -0.32 -14.13
N GLU A 253 -22.85 -1.05 -13.35
CA GLU A 253 -22.47 -0.66 -11.99
C GLU A 253 -20.98 -0.33 -11.87
N THR A 254 -20.67 0.57 -10.94
CA THR A 254 -19.30 0.91 -10.58
C THR A 254 -18.64 -0.22 -9.77
N VAL A 255 -17.31 -0.28 -9.77
CA VAL A 255 -16.55 -1.25 -8.96
C VAL A 255 -16.82 -1.03 -7.46
N GLN A 256 -16.99 0.22 -7.04
CA GLN A 256 -17.29 0.57 -5.66
C GLN A 256 -18.67 0.06 -5.23
N GLU A 257 -19.71 0.27 -6.03
CA GLU A 257 -21.06 -0.26 -5.76
C GLU A 257 -21.06 -1.79 -5.73
N TYR A 258 -20.32 -2.43 -6.64
CA TYR A 258 -20.13 -3.88 -6.64
C TYR A 258 -19.47 -4.36 -5.34
N MET A 259 -18.38 -3.72 -4.92
CA MET A 259 -17.66 -4.05 -3.68
C MET A 259 -18.55 -3.88 -2.45
N ILE A 260 -19.34 -2.81 -2.39
CA ILE A 260 -20.27 -2.56 -1.28
C ILE A 260 -21.32 -3.68 -1.21
N LYS A 261 -21.89 -4.08 -2.35
CA LYS A 261 -22.85 -5.20 -2.41
C LYS A 261 -22.23 -6.53 -1.98
N MET A 262 -20.98 -6.83 -2.41
CA MET A 262 -20.26 -8.03 -2.00
C MET A 262 -20.00 -8.04 -0.49
N ARG A 263 -19.62 -6.90 0.08
CA ARG A 263 -19.43 -6.73 1.52
C ARG A 263 -20.73 -6.89 2.29
N GLU A 264 -21.85 -6.38 1.76
CA GLU A 264 -23.17 -6.54 2.38
C GLU A 264 -23.56 -8.02 2.49
N ILE A 265 -23.32 -8.81 1.44
CA ILE A 265 -23.59 -10.26 1.44
C ILE A 265 -22.68 -10.96 2.46
N ALA A 266 -21.39 -10.64 2.49
CA ALA A 266 -20.43 -11.25 3.39
C ALA A 266 -20.68 -10.94 4.89
N ASN A 267 -21.10 -9.72 5.19
CA ASN A 267 -21.41 -9.29 6.55
C ASN A 267 -22.58 -10.07 7.18
N ARG A 268 -23.39 -10.77 6.38
CA ARG A 268 -24.49 -11.62 6.88
C ARG A 268 -23.99 -12.92 7.52
N ALA A 269 -22.75 -13.34 7.26
CA ALA A 269 -22.15 -14.57 7.81
C ALA A 269 -20.79 -14.36 8.50
N TYR A 270 -20.40 -13.11 8.80
CA TYR A 270 -19.12 -12.78 9.45
C TYR A 270 -17.90 -13.43 8.77
N LEU A 271 -17.86 -13.41 7.44
CA LEU A 271 -16.72 -13.95 6.67
C LEU A 271 -15.46 -13.10 6.84
N GLU A 272 -14.30 -13.76 6.79
CA GLU A 272 -12.99 -13.10 6.80
C GLU A 272 -12.80 -12.22 5.55
N GLN A 273 -12.11 -11.09 5.73
CA GLN A 273 -11.98 -10.07 4.69
C GLN A 273 -11.22 -10.61 3.45
N GLU A 274 -10.23 -11.46 3.67
CA GLU A 274 -9.42 -12.13 2.66
C GLU A 274 -10.29 -12.98 1.71
N VAL A 275 -11.21 -13.76 2.27
CA VAL A 275 -12.15 -14.60 1.50
C VAL A 275 -13.09 -13.73 0.66
N VAL A 276 -13.57 -12.62 1.22
CA VAL A 276 -14.44 -11.68 0.49
C VAL A 276 -13.69 -11.02 -0.66
N ILE A 277 -12.42 -10.67 -0.47
CA ILE A 277 -11.56 -10.10 -1.51
C ILE A 277 -11.40 -11.09 -2.66
N GLU A 278 -11.17 -12.37 -2.38
CA GLU A 278 -11.04 -13.41 -3.40
C GLU A 278 -12.33 -13.52 -4.26
N TYR A 279 -13.50 -13.55 -3.63
CA TYR A 279 -14.77 -13.53 -4.35
C TYR A 279 -15.01 -12.24 -5.15
N ILE A 280 -14.57 -11.09 -4.64
CA ILE A 280 -14.66 -9.82 -5.37
C ILE A 280 -13.79 -9.87 -6.63
N ILE A 281 -12.54 -10.32 -6.50
CA ILE A 281 -11.59 -10.42 -7.62
C ILE A 281 -12.13 -11.37 -8.68
N ASP A 282 -12.57 -12.57 -8.27
CA ASP A 282 -13.12 -13.57 -9.19
C ASP A 282 -14.39 -13.08 -9.86
N GLY A 283 -15.21 -12.32 -9.13
CA GLY A 283 -16.47 -11.81 -9.65
C GLY A 283 -16.33 -10.66 -10.66
N ILE A 284 -15.15 -10.05 -10.78
CA ILE A 284 -14.86 -9.06 -11.83
C ILE A 284 -14.54 -9.81 -13.12
N GLN A 285 -15.54 -9.87 -14.00
CA GLN A 285 -15.39 -10.39 -15.35
C GLN A 285 -14.73 -9.31 -16.21
N ASP A 286 -13.42 -9.41 -16.37
CA ASP A 286 -12.70 -8.64 -17.38
C ASP A 286 -12.57 -9.44 -18.67
N GLU A 287 -12.68 -8.78 -19.81
CA GLU A 287 -12.50 -9.43 -21.10
C GLU A 287 -11.06 -9.96 -21.17
N SER A 288 -10.87 -11.21 -21.61
CA SER A 288 -9.53 -11.82 -21.73
C SER A 288 -8.56 -10.96 -22.55
N SER A 289 -9.12 -10.17 -23.46
CA SER A 289 -8.45 -9.14 -24.26
C SER A 289 -7.76 -8.06 -23.42
N ASN A 290 -8.41 -7.57 -22.36
CA ASN A 290 -7.87 -6.51 -21.48
C ASN A 290 -6.72 -7.04 -20.63
N LYS A 291 -6.85 -8.27 -20.10
CA LYS A 291 -5.76 -8.95 -19.38
C LYS A 291 -4.51 -9.12 -20.24
N LEU A 292 -4.69 -9.49 -21.52
CA LEU A 292 -3.58 -9.61 -22.47
C LEU A 292 -2.93 -8.25 -22.75
N VAL A 293 -3.72 -7.19 -22.91
CA VAL A 293 -3.21 -5.83 -23.12
C VAL A 293 -2.41 -5.34 -21.92
N LEU A 294 -2.90 -5.54 -20.70
CA LEU A 294 -2.16 -5.20 -19.47
C LEU A 294 -0.84 -5.97 -19.38
N TYR A 295 -0.83 -7.27 -19.70
CA TYR A 295 0.40 -8.06 -19.75
C TYR A 295 1.39 -7.53 -20.80
N MET A 296 0.90 -7.17 -22.00
CA MET A 296 1.73 -6.57 -23.05
C MET A 296 2.32 -5.22 -22.60
N LEU A 297 1.55 -4.39 -21.90
CA LEU A 297 2.00 -3.12 -21.34
C LEU A 297 3.05 -3.30 -20.25
N MET A 298 2.81 -4.22 -19.30
CA MET A 298 3.73 -4.48 -18.19
C MET A 298 5.08 -5.04 -18.67
N LYS A 299 5.06 -5.92 -19.67
CA LYS A 299 6.26 -6.53 -20.24
C LYS A 299 7.05 -5.55 -21.11
N ARG A 300 6.38 -4.56 -21.68
CA ARG A 300 7.01 -3.58 -22.55
C ARG A 300 7.79 -2.57 -21.70
N ARG A 301 9.12 -2.62 -21.80
CA ARG A 301 10.04 -1.65 -21.17
C ARG A 301 10.72 -0.80 -22.23
N LYS A 302 11.05 0.46 -21.92
CA LYS A 302 11.77 1.33 -22.85
C LYS A 302 13.12 0.70 -23.19
N LYS A 303 13.41 0.57 -24.48
CA LYS A 303 14.71 0.09 -24.98
C LYS A 303 15.72 1.24 -25.11
N SER A 304 17.00 0.91 -25.26
CA SER A 304 18.08 1.88 -25.43
C SER A 304 18.11 2.54 -26.82
N ASP A 305 17.52 1.90 -27.82
CA ASP A 305 17.49 2.32 -29.23
C ASP A 305 16.30 3.23 -29.59
N GLU A 306 15.40 3.51 -28.65
CA GLU A 306 14.20 4.33 -28.88
C GLU A 306 14.11 5.55 -27.96
N THR A 307 13.51 6.61 -28.49
CA THR A 307 13.21 7.82 -27.72
C THR A 307 12.05 7.60 -26.75
N VAL A 308 11.95 8.43 -25.71
CA VAL A 308 10.84 8.35 -24.74
C VAL A 308 9.50 8.63 -25.42
N GLN A 309 9.50 9.51 -26.43
CA GLN A 309 8.33 9.83 -27.22
C GLN A 309 7.86 8.66 -28.10
N GLU A 310 8.78 7.96 -28.79
CA GLU A 310 8.45 6.77 -29.57
C GLU A 310 7.92 5.62 -28.68
N TYR A 311 8.53 5.44 -27.51
CA TYR A 311 8.07 4.49 -26.51
C TYR A 311 6.64 4.78 -26.04
N MET A 312 6.35 6.04 -25.72
CA MET A 312 5.00 6.50 -25.35
C MET A 312 3.98 6.20 -26.45
N ILE A 313 4.31 6.47 -27.72
CA ILE A 313 3.40 6.21 -28.85
C ILE A 313 3.08 4.72 -28.96
N LYS A 314 4.09 3.83 -28.83
CA LYS A 314 3.89 2.37 -28.88
C LYS A 314 3.04 1.87 -27.71
N ILE A 315 3.26 2.37 -26.50
CA ILE A 315 2.44 2.03 -25.32
C ILE A 315 1.00 2.48 -25.52
N ARG A 316 0.79 3.70 -26.04
CA ARG A 316 -0.55 4.22 -26.35
C ARG A 316 -1.28 3.36 -27.38
N GLN A 317 -0.59 2.89 -28.42
CA GLN A 317 -1.17 1.99 -29.42
C GLN A 317 -1.63 0.65 -28.82
N ILE A 318 -0.88 0.11 -27.86
CA ILE A 318 -1.26 -1.11 -27.15
C ILE A 318 -2.47 -0.84 -26.24
N ALA A 319 -2.44 0.26 -25.49
CA ALA A 319 -3.50 0.63 -24.56
C ALA A 319 -4.85 0.97 -25.23
N ASN A 320 -4.82 1.58 -26.42
CA ASN A 320 -6.03 1.89 -27.19
C ASN A 320 -6.85 0.64 -27.56
N LYS A 321 -6.26 -0.56 -27.49
CA LYS A 321 -6.98 -1.83 -27.73
C LYS A 321 -7.89 -2.26 -26.58
N ALA A 322 -7.69 -1.72 -25.38
CA ALA A 322 -8.42 -2.09 -24.16
C ALA A 322 -9.18 -0.90 -23.53
N TYR A 323 -9.37 0.20 -24.27
CA TYR A 323 -10.05 1.42 -23.80
C TYR A 323 -9.58 1.91 -22.42
N LEU A 324 -8.28 1.80 -22.14
CA LEU A 324 -7.72 2.19 -20.84
C LEU A 324 -7.77 3.70 -20.64
N GLU A 325 -8.04 4.12 -19.40
CA GLU A 325 -7.97 5.52 -19.00
C GLU A 325 -6.55 6.08 -19.16
N GLN A 326 -6.45 7.36 -19.56
CA GLN A 326 -5.17 7.98 -19.92
C GLN A 326 -4.18 7.99 -18.75
N GLU A 327 -4.66 8.23 -17.53
CA GLU A 327 -3.86 8.23 -16.30
C GLU A 327 -3.17 6.87 -16.06
N VAL A 328 -3.90 5.77 -16.28
CA VAL A 328 -3.37 4.41 -16.17
C VAL A 328 -2.27 4.17 -17.21
N VAL A 329 -2.50 4.60 -18.44
CA VAL A 329 -1.50 4.46 -19.52
C VAL A 329 -0.25 5.26 -19.22
N ILE A 330 -0.38 6.50 -18.71
CA ILE A 330 0.75 7.34 -18.29
C ILE A 330 1.57 6.63 -17.20
N GLN A 331 0.91 6.03 -16.22
CA GLN A 331 1.60 5.29 -15.16
C GLN A 331 2.43 4.12 -15.72
N TYR A 332 1.85 3.31 -16.63
CA TYR A 332 2.60 2.23 -17.30
C TYR A 332 3.78 2.75 -18.14
N ILE A 333 3.68 3.94 -18.73
CA ILE A 333 4.79 4.56 -19.45
C ILE A 333 5.92 4.90 -18.47
N ILE A 334 5.60 5.52 -17.34
CA ILE A 334 6.59 5.91 -16.31
C ILE A 334 7.29 4.68 -15.73
N ASP A 335 6.53 3.63 -15.42
CA ASP A 335 7.06 2.37 -14.87
C ASP A 335 7.96 1.64 -15.87
N GLY A 336 7.62 1.74 -17.16
CA GLY A 336 8.36 1.14 -18.26
C GLY A 336 9.75 1.72 -18.51
N ILE A 337 10.00 2.96 -18.09
CA ILE A 337 11.32 3.62 -18.20
C ILE A 337 12.30 2.99 -17.20
N GLN A 338 13.53 2.69 -17.64
CA GLN A 338 14.58 2.09 -16.79
C GLN A 338 15.50 3.18 -16.26
N ASP A 339 14.98 4.00 -15.35
CA ASP A 339 15.70 5.11 -14.72
C ASP A 339 15.41 5.15 -13.20
N GLY A 340 16.25 5.86 -12.45
CA GLY A 340 16.08 6.08 -11.02
C GLY A 340 14.76 6.77 -10.69
N SER A 341 14.18 6.45 -9.53
CA SER A 341 12.92 7.06 -9.07
C SER A 341 13.00 8.58 -8.94
N THR A 342 14.18 9.11 -8.61
CA THR A 342 14.47 10.56 -8.53
C THR A 342 14.32 11.25 -9.88
N ASN A 343 14.78 10.62 -10.96
CA ASN A 343 14.74 11.19 -12.30
C ASN A 343 13.32 11.10 -12.89
N LYS A 344 12.58 10.06 -12.52
CA LYS A 344 11.16 9.87 -12.87
C LYS A 344 10.22 10.84 -12.15
N LEU A 345 10.65 11.51 -11.06
CA LEU A 345 9.80 12.39 -10.25
C LEU A 345 9.11 13.47 -11.10
N VAL A 346 9.82 13.99 -12.11
CA VAL A 346 9.36 15.04 -13.04
C VAL A 346 8.16 14.58 -13.89
N LEU A 347 8.01 13.27 -14.10
CA LEU A 347 6.97 12.68 -14.94
C LEU A 347 5.66 12.44 -14.18
N TYR A 348 5.68 12.44 -12.85
CA TYR A 348 4.48 12.22 -12.03
C TYR A 348 3.53 13.43 -12.02
N GLY A 349 2.25 13.17 -11.71
CA GLY A 349 1.20 14.19 -11.63
C GLY A 349 0.73 14.73 -12.98
N ALA A 350 1.02 14.04 -14.08
CA ALA A 350 0.45 14.36 -15.38
C ALA A 350 -0.98 13.82 -15.48
N LYS A 351 -1.94 14.68 -15.82
CA LYS A 351 -3.36 14.30 -15.94
C LYS A 351 -3.74 13.89 -17.36
N ASP A 352 -3.18 14.58 -18.34
CA ASP A 352 -3.44 14.35 -19.76
C ASP A 352 -2.14 14.06 -20.52
N PHE A 353 -2.25 13.42 -21.69
CA PHE A 353 -1.10 13.20 -22.57
C PHE A 353 -0.43 14.50 -23.04
N ALA A 354 -1.17 15.61 -23.08
CA ALA A 354 -0.62 16.92 -23.44
C ALA A 354 0.38 17.41 -22.38
N ASP A 355 -0.03 17.41 -21.10
CA ASP A 355 0.83 17.74 -19.96
C ASP A 355 2.00 16.75 -19.84
N PHE A 356 1.73 15.47 -20.04
CA PHE A 356 2.77 14.44 -20.03
C PHE A 356 3.85 14.66 -21.10
N LYS A 357 3.46 15.13 -22.31
CA LYS A 357 4.41 15.45 -23.39
C LYS A 357 5.34 16.61 -23.01
N GLU A 358 4.84 17.61 -22.31
CA GLU A 358 5.67 18.72 -21.81
C GLU A 358 6.66 18.25 -20.74
N LYS A 359 6.19 17.39 -19.82
CA LYS A 359 7.03 16.77 -18.81
C LYS A 359 8.10 15.86 -19.40
N ILE A 360 7.81 15.13 -20.48
CA ILE A 360 8.82 14.36 -21.22
C ILE A 360 9.91 15.28 -21.78
N LYS A 361 9.54 16.43 -22.38
CA LYS A 361 10.55 17.39 -22.88
C LYS A 361 11.42 17.91 -21.74
N LEU A 362 10.85 18.14 -20.56
CA LEU A 362 11.60 18.56 -19.37
C LEU A 362 12.55 17.44 -18.91
N TYR A 363 12.06 16.20 -18.85
CA TYR A 363 12.83 15.02 -18.51
C TYR A 363 14.02 14.80 -19.49
N GLU A 364 13.80 14.86 -20.80
CA GLU A 364 14.85 14.74 -21.82
C GLU A 364 15.91 15.84 -21.68
N ARG A 365 15.51 17.09 -21.36
CA ARG A 365 16.46 18.19 -21.12
C ARG A 365 17.33 17.97 -19.88
N ILE A 366 16.80 17.38 -18.82
CA ILE A 366 17.54 17.08 -17.60
C ILE A 366 18.51 15.92 -17.87
N HIS A 367 18.04 14.89 -18.56
CA HIS A 367 18.85 13.70 -18.86
C HIS A 367 19.98 13.99 -19.86
N CYS A 368 19.78 14.89 -20.83
CA CYS A 368 20.85 15.37 -21.72
C CYS A 368 21.97 16.14 -20.98
N LYS A 369 21.66 16.78 -19.84
CA LYS A 369 22.66 17.48 -19.02
C LYS A 369 23.49 16.52 -18.17
N GLU A 370 22.90 15.41 -17.73
CA GLU A 370 23.61 14.38 -16.96
C GLU A 370 24.63 13.62 -17.83
N THR A 371 24.30 13.33 -19.09
CA THR A 371 25.23 12.67 -20.03
C THR A 371 26.40 13.56 -20.47
N THR A 372 26.25 14.89 -20.42
CA THR A 372 27.34 15.84 -20.74
C THR A 372 28.20 16.21 -19.53
N GLY A 373 27.67 16.12 -18.30
CA GLY A 373 28.42 16.37 -17.06
C GLY A 373 29.47 15.31 -16.71
N GLN A 374 29.33 14.06 -17.19
CA GLN A 374 30.30 12.99 -16.93
C GLN A 374 31.55 13.05 -17.84
N ALA A 375 31.53 13.83 -18.93
CA ALA A 375 32.70 14.00 -19.81
C ALA A 375 33.66 15.12 -19.35
N GLN A 376 33.26 15.99 -18.40
CA GLN A 376 34.11 17.07 -17.89
C GLN A 376 34.93 16.69 -16.64
N GLY A 377 34.75 15.49 -16.09
CA GLY A 377 35.53 14.97 -14.96
C GLY A 377 36.93 14.42 -15.31
N PHE A 378 37.29 14.32 -16.59
CA PHE A 378 38.56 13.70 -17.03
C PHE A 378 39.57 14.66 -17.69
N ARG A 379 39.31 15.98 -17.71
CA ARG A 379 40.23 16.98 -18.31
C ARG A 379 40.84 18.00 -17.34
N ALA A 380 40.64 17.84 -16.04
CA ALA A 380 41.27 18.71 -15.02
C ALA A 380 42.43 18.02 -14.28
N ASN A 381 43.32 17.32 -15.01
CA ASN A 381 44.57 16.79 -14.43
C ASN A 381 45.71 16.69 -15.48
N LYS A 382 45.90 17.74 -16.28
CA LYS A 382 47.10 17.87 -17.14
C LYS A 382 47.77 19.25 -17.13
N GLU A 383 47.32 20.17 -16.28
CA GLU A 383 47.96 21.49 -16.10
C GLU A 383 48.73 21.64 -14.78
N GLY A 384 48.61 20.69 -13.85
CA GLY A 384 49.38 20.66 -12.60
C GLY A 384 50.80 20.10 -12.73
N SER A 385 51.11 19.37 -13.81
CA SER A 385 52.40 18.67 -13.95
C SER A 385 53.50 19.50 -14.64
N LYS A 386 53.18 20.65 -15.24
CA LYS A 386 54.19 21.54 -15.85
C LYS A 386 54.75 22.60 -14.90
N LYS A 387 54.06 22.93 -13.80
CA LYS A 387 54.55 23.92 -12.83
C LYS A 387 55.54 23.35 -11.81
N ASN A 388 55.53 22.03 -11.56
CA ASN A 388 56.46 21.40 -10.62
C ASN A 388 57.82 21.00 -11.24
N GLU A 389 57.92 20.94 -12.57
CA GLU A 389 59.19 20.65 -13.26
C GLU A 389 60.07 21.91 -13.42
N ASP A 390 59.44 23.10 -13.52
CA ASP A 390 60.14 24.39 -13.65
C ASP A 390 60.61 24.97 -12.30
N ILE A 391 60.01 24.54 -11.18
CA ILE A 391 60.48 24.91 -9.83
C ILE A 391 61.69 24.04 -9.43
N ALA A 392 61.67 22.73 -9.73
CA ALA A 392 62.78 21.82 -9.45
C ALA A 392 64.05 22.12 -10.28
N LYS A 393 63.93 22.75 -11.47
CA LYS A 393 65.07 23.20 -12.28
C LYS A 393 65.64 24.56 -11.86
N LYS A 394 64.92 25.34 -11.04
CA LYS A 394 65.43 26.62 -10.49
C LYS A 394 66.15 26.47 -9.16
N GLU A 395 65.86 25.43 -8.39
CA GLU A 395 66.57 25.16 -7.12
C GLU A 395 67.89 24.41 -7.33
N LYS A 396 68.02 23.59 -8.37
CA LYS A 396 69.29 22.91 -8.72
C LYS A 396 70.36 23.78 -9.39
N LYS A 397 70.08 25.08 -9.60
CA LYS A 397 71.01 26.05 -10.20
C LYS A 397 71.46 27.14 -9.22
N ARG A 398 71.18 26.94 -7.92
CA ARG A 398 71.63 27.80 -6.82
C ARG A 398 72.54 27.07 -5.81
N GLU A 399 72.87 25.80 -6.06
CA GLU A 399 73.81 25.00 -5.25
C GLU A 399 75.03 24.49 -6.05
N GLU A 400 75.25 25.00 -7.26
CA GLU A 400 76.55 25.02 -7.96
C GLU A 400 76.92 26.49 -8.20
#